data_AF-A0A392SPV8-F1
#
_entry.id   AF-A0A392SPV8-F1
#
_cell.length_a   1.000
_cell.length_b   1.000
_cell.length_c   1.000
_cell.angle_alpha   90.00
_cell.angle_beta   90.00
_cell.angle_gamma   90.00
#
_symmetry.space_group_name_H-M   'P 1'
#
loop_
_entity.id
_entity.type
_entity.pdbx_description
1 polymer ?
#
loop_
_entity_poly.entity_id
_entity_poly.type
_entity_poly.pdbx_seq_one_letter_code
_entity_poly.pdbx_strand_id
1 'polypeptide(L)'
;SIGSNGGRSLIRRIQCLLQEGWNVRIRHVYREANKVADALASIGCQSVGCIMFDIPPAPVGVDDQLCLADRFGVTTPRIVAL
;
A
#
# COMPACT_ATOMS: atom_id res chain seq x y z
N SER A 1 -5.37 -17.08 7.88
CA SER A 1 -6.71 -17.22 7.28
C SER A 1 -7.66 -16.27 8.00
N ILE A 2 -8.72 -15.78 7.35
CA ILE A 2 -9.71 -14.86 7.95
C ILE A 2 -10.39 -15.45 9.20
N GLY A 3 -10.38 -16.78 9.35
CA GLY A 3 -10.82 -17.49 10.56
C GLY A 3 -9.76 -17.65 11.67
N SER A 4 -8.51 -17.22 11.48
CA SER A 4 -7.47 -17.35 12.50
C SER A 4 -7.57 -16.25 13.56
N ASN A 5 -7.09 -16.53 14.77
CA ASN A 5 -7.05 -15.54 15.87
C ASN A 5 -6.29 -14.26 15.47
N GLY A 6 -5.23 -14.38 14.65
CA GLY A 6 -4.48 -13.23 14.12
C GLY A 6 -5.26 -12.41 13.09
N GLY A 7 -6.09 -13.04 12.25
CA GLY A 7 -6.97 -12.33 11.32
C GLY A 7 -8.03 -11.53 12.06
N ARG A 8 -8.66 -12.12 13.09
CA ARG A 8 -9.67 -11.46 13.92
C ARG A 8 -9.10 -10.27 14.69
N SER A 9 -7.91 -10.41 15.27
CA SER A 9 -7.27 -9.31 16.00
C SER A 9 -6.89 -8.15 15.08
N LEU A 10 -6.43 -8.44 13.86
CA LEU A 10 -6.17 -7.42 12.84
C LEU A 10 -7.44 -6.65 12.45
N ILE A 11 -8.54 -7.37 12.15
CA ILE A 11 -9.83 -6.75 11.80
C ILE A 11 -10.29 -5.81 12.92
N ARG A 12 -10.22 -6.27 14.17
CA ARG A 12 -10.61 -5.46 15.33
C ARG A 12 -9.79 -4.18 15.44
N ARG A 13 -8.46 -4.26 15.24
CA ARG A 13 -7.58 -3.08 15.27
C ARG A 13 -7.92 -2.08 14.15
N ILE A 14 -8.20 -2.57 12.94
CA ILE A 14 -8.63 -1.72 11.82
C ILE A 14 -9.95 -1.03 12.16
N GLN A 15 -10.93 -1.75 12.73
CA GLN A 15 -12.21 -1.19 13.14
C GLN A 15 -12.05 -0.08 14.18
N CYS A 16 -11.18 -0.26 15.19
CA CYS A 16 -10.89 0.78 16.15
C CYS A 16 -10.32 2.05 15.48
N LEU A 17 -9.38 1.91 14.54
CA LEU A 17 -8.82 3.05 13.80
C LEU A 17 -9.88 3.79 12.97
N LEU A 18 -10.82 3.07 12.38
CA LEU A 18 -11.92 3.67 11.62
C LEU A 18 -12.91 4.45 12.51
N GLN A 19 -12.91 4.20 13.82
CA GLN A 19 -13.80 4.86 14.79
C GLN A 19 -13.20 6.12 15.42
N GLU A 20 -11.95 6.47 15.13
CA GLU A 20 -11.23 7.66 15.65
C GLU A 20 -11.81 9.02 15.16
N GLY A 21 -13.03 9.04 14.61
CA GLY A 21 -13.71 10.25 14.15
C GLY A 21 -13.23 10.78 12.80
N TRP A 22 -12.44 10.00 12.05
CA TRP A 22 -11.89 10.43 10.76
C TRP A 22 -12.91 10.21 9.64
N ASN A 23 -12.96 11.10 8.65
CA ASN A 23 -13.75 10.91 7.43
C ASN A 23 -13.03 9.96 6.47
N VAL A 24 -13.17 8.65 6.69
CA VAL A 24 -12.49 7.61 5.90
C VAL A 24 -13.40 7.12 4.77
N ARG A 25 -12.84 7.01 3.55
CA ARG A 25 -13.48 6.35 2.40
C ARG A 25 -12.62 5.17 1.97
N ILE A 26 -13.20 3.98 1.94
CA ILE A 26 -12.53 2.77 1.45
C ILE A 26 -12.92 2.56 -0.01
N ARG A 27 -11.94 2.35 -0.88
CA ARG A 27 -12.14 2.02 -2.29
C ARG A 27 -11.26 0.85 -2.68
N HIS A 28 -11.80 -0.03 -3.51
CA HIS A 28 -11.01 -1.05 -4.16
C HIS A 28 -10.31 -0.45 -5.39
N VAL A 29 -9.02 -0.71 -5.54
CA VAL A 29 -8.21 -0.29 -6.69
C VAL A 29 -7.38 -1.48 -7.17
N TYR A 30 -7.13 -1.54 -8.47
CA TYR A 30 -6.21 -2.53 -9.03
C TYR A 30 -4.79 -2.28 -8.52
N ARG A 31 -4.01 -3.35 -8.39
CA ARG A 31 -2.62 -3.28 -7.93
C ARG A 31 -1.79 -2.35 -8.82
N GLU A 32 -2.04 -2.39 -10.13
CA GLU A 32 -1.39 -1.57 -11.16
C GLU A 32 -1.73 -0.07 -11.03
N ALA A 33 -2.72 0.29 -10.22
CA ALA A 33 -3.13 1.65 -9.90
C ALA A 33 -2.77 2.06 -8.46
N ASN A 34 -1.99 1.23 -7.76
CA ASN A 34 -1.57 1.45 -6.37
C ASN A 34 -0.05 1.20 -6.25
N LYS A 35 0.71 1.80 -7.16
CA LYS A 35 2.12 1.45 -7.43
C LYS A 35 3.04 1.81 -6.26
N VAL A 36 2.79 2.96 -5.62
CA VAL A 36 3.63 3.41 -4.49
C VAL A 36 3.45 2.46 -3.30
N ALA A 37 2.22 2.09 -2.97
CA ALA A 37 1.95 1.16 -1.87
C ALA A 37 2.52 -0.24 -2.15
N ASP A 38 2.45 -0.71 -3.40
CA ASP A 38 3.02 -1.99 -3.81
C ASP A 38 4.56 -2.00 -3.65
N ALA A 39 5.23 -0.94 -4.10
CA ALA A 39 6.66 -0.78 -3.96
C ALA A 39 7.10 -0.69 -2.48
N LEU A 40 6.39 0.10 -1.66
CA LEU A 40 6.65 0.19 -0.22
C LEU A 40 6.44 -1.14 0.50
N ALA A 41 5.40 -1.90 0.13
CA ALA A 41 5.18 -3.22 0.70
C ALA A 41 6.33 -4.18 0.34
N SER A 42 6.82 -4.14 -0.91
CA SER A 42 7.97 -4.93 -1.34
C SER A 42 9.24 -4.60 -0.55
N ILE A 43 9.48 -3.31 -0.26
CA ILE A 43 10.60 -2.86 0.60
C ILE A 43 10.42 -3.40 2.02
N GLY A 44 9.22 -3.28 2.57
CA GLY A 44 8.89 -3.75 3.92
C GLY A 44 9.11 -5.26 4.09
N CYS A 45 8.83 -6.06 3.06
CA CYS A 45 9.08 -7.51 3.08
C CYS A 45 10.57 -7.88 3.18
N GLN A 46 11.47 -7.01 2.69
CA GLN A 46 12.92 -7.23 2.73
C GLN A 46 13.59 -6.57 3.94
N SER A 47 12.84 -5.77 4.69
CA SER A 47 13.34 -4.94 5.79
C SER A 47 13.01 -5.56 7.15
N VAL A 48 13.84 -5.27 8.15
CA VAL A 48 13.58 -5.67 9.54
C VAL A 48 13.13 -4.45 10.34
N GLY A 49 11.93 -4.52 10.93
CA GLY A 49 11.39 -3.44 11.77
C GLY A 49 10.53 -2.44 11.00
N CYS A 50 10.47 -1.20 11.51
CA CYS A 50 9.70 -0.11 10.93
C CYS A 50 10.66 0.95 10.37
N ILE A 51 10.45 1.33 9.11
CA ILE A 51 11.25 2.35 8.43
C ILE A 51 10.31 3.51 8.08
N MET A 52 10.70 4.72 8.48
CA MET A 52 10.07 5.96 8.02
C MET A 52 11.00 6.64 7.02
N PHE A 53 10.41 7.16 5.95
CA PHE A 53 11.12 7.93 4.94
C PHE A 53 10.58 9.36 4.95
N ASP A 54 11.46 10.34 5.08
CA ASP A 54 11.09 11.76 4.94
C ASP A 54 10.94 12.18 3.47
N ILE A 55 11.57 11.44 2.56
CA ILE A 55 11.60 11.68 1.11
C ILE A 55 11.36 10.33 0.40
N PRO A 56 10.65 10.29 -0.75
CA PRO A 56 10.44 9.05 -1.51
C PRO A 56 11.77 8.30 -1.76
N PRO A 57 11.84 6.98 -1.47
CA PRO A 57 13.07 6.21 -1.65
C PRO A 57 13.34 5.92 -3.14
N ALA A 58 13.98 6.90 -3.80
CA ALA A 58 14.35 6.87 -5.20
C ALA A 58 15.15 5.63 -5.67
N PRO A 59 16.09 5.05 -4.88
CA PRO A 59 16.87 3.88 -5.32
C PRO A 59 16.03 2.62 -5.55
N VAL A 60 14.77 2.60 -5.12
CA VAL A 60 13.91 1.41 -5.11
C VAL A 60 12.66 1.60 -5.98
N GLY A 61 12.70 2.59 -6.88
CA GLY A 61 11.65 2.86 -7.85
C GLY A 61 10.46 3.66 -7.29
N VAL A 62 10.52 4.11 -6.04
CA VAL A 62 9.57 5.08 -5.48
C VAL A 62 10.19 6.47 -5.55
N ASP A 63 10.25 7.00 -6.77
CA ASP A 63 10.68 8.37 -7.04
C ASP A 63 9.48 9.33 -7.11
N ASP A 64 9.78 10.63 -7.25
CA ASP A 64 8.75 11.66 -7.42
C ASP A 64 7.87 11.38 -8.64
N GLN A 65 8.42 10.79 -9.71
CA GLN A 65 7.68 10.49 -10.92
C GLN A 65 6.64 9.39 -10.69
N LEU A 66 6.97 8.33 -9.95
CA LEU A 66 6.04 7.27 -9.57
C LEU A 66 4.95 7.83 -8.65
N CYS A 67 5.33 8.63 -7.65
CA CYS A 67 4.39 9.30 -6.77
C CYS A 67 3.41 10.19 -7.53
N LEU A 68 3.89 10.97 -8.50
CA LEU A 68 3.05 11.80 -9.37
C LEU A 68 2.15 10.93 -10.27
N ALA A 69 2.71 9.89 -10.91
CA ALA A 69 1.96 8.99 -11.78
C ALA A 69 0.82 8.28 -11.03
N ASP A 70 1.07 7.80 -9.80
CA ASP A 70 0.06 7.16 -8.94
C ASP A 70 -1.02 8.19 -8.53
N ARG A 71 -0.60 9.41 -8.17
CA ARG A 71 -1.53 10.52 -7.84
C ARG A 71 -2.45 10.89 -9.01
N PHE A 72 -1.93 10.86 -10.24
CA PHE A 72 -2.70 11.14 -11.45
C PHE A 72 -3.47 9.91 -11.97
N GLY A 73 -3.33 8.75 -11.33
CA GLY A 73 -4.04 7.52 -11.72
C GLY A 73 -3.51 6.90 -13.02
N VAL A 74 -2.25 7.14 -13.37
CA VAL A 74 -1.61 6.56 -14.55
C VAL A 74 -1.46 5.05 -14.36
N THR A 75 -2.20 4.28 -15.14
CA THR A 75 -2.13 2.81 -15.13
C THR A 75 -1.29 2.30 -16.29
N THR A 76 -0.56 1.21 -16.04
CA THR A 76 0.21 0.50 -17.07
C THR A 76 -0.41 -0.89 -17.22
N PRO A 77 -0.82 -1.31 -18.43
CA PRO A 77 -1.39 -2.64 -18.64
C PRO A 77 -0.39 -3.71 -18.22
N ARG A 78 -0.86 -4.73 -17.49
CA ARG A 78 -0.04 -5.91 -17.19
C ARG A 78 -0.09 -6.86 -18.37
N ILE A 79 1.03 -7.00 -19.08
CA ILE A 79 1.16 -8.03 -20.11
C ILE A 79 1.38 -9.36 -19.38
N VAL A 80 0.39 -10.26 -19.47
CA VAL A 80 0.52 -11.64 -19.01
C VAL A 80 0.93 -12.46 -20.21
N ALA A 81 2.19 -12.93 -20.23
CA ALA A 81 2.61 -13.93 -21.20
C ALA A 81 1.89 -15.25 -20.88
N LEU A 82 1.22 -15.81 -21.89
CA LEU A 82 0.59 -17.13 -21.84
C LEU A 82 1.63 -18.22 -22.12
#